data_AF-A0A0J6SKC2-F1
#
_entry.id   AF-A0A0J6SKC2-F1
#
_cell.length_a   1.000
_cell.length_b   1.000
_cell.length_c   1.000
_cell.angle_alpha   90.00
_cell.angle_beta   90.00
_cell.angle_gamma   90.00
#
_symmetry.space_group_name_H-M   'P 1'
#
loop_
_entity.id
_entity.type
_entity.pdbx_description
1 polymer ?
#
loop_
_entity_poly.entity_id
_entity_poly.type
_entity_poly.pdbx_seq_one_letter_code
_entity_poly.pdbx_strand_id
1 'polypeptide(L)'
;MPLTSRLPLLLAGALIAAATPALAHPHVWITTRAELDYGPDGTLRAVRHAWTFDPTYSAFAVQGLGQSPTGPVNPAALAALARDNVGNLAEQGYFTLLKVNGRKQDFGTAADPAMTFADGQLTLRFTLPLKAPVAGTASLEVYDPTYFVAFSLADGDGFATLAGAPAGCRATAHRPKNAAAPA
;
A
#
# COMPACT_ATOMS: atom_id res chain seq x y z
N MET A 1 -53.43 38.18 -22.57
CA MET A 1 -52.94 36.79 -22.40
C MET A 1 -51.49 36.87 -21.90
N PRO A 2 -51.16 36.53 -20.65
CA PRO A 2 -49.77 36.54 -20.24
C PRO A 2 -49.10 35.26 -20.73
N LEU A 3 -48.01 35.42 -21.49
CA LEU A 3 -47.12 34.34 -21.90
C LEU A 3 -46.32 33.93 -20.66
N THR A 4 -46.70 32.82 -20.02
CA THR A 4 -45.98 32.31 -18.85
C THR A 4 -44.62 31.78 -19.30
N SER A 5 -43.55 32.52 -18.95
CA SER A 5 -42.17 32.16 -19.24
C SER A 5 -41.79 30.84 -18.54
N ARG A 6 -41.85 29.73 -19.28
CA ARG A 6 -41.38 28.41 -18.82
C ARG A 6 -39.87 28.22 -18.98
N LEU A 7 -39.16 29.27 -19.41
CA LEU A 7 -37.73 29.24 -19.73
C LEU A 7 -36.78 28.99 -18.54
N PRO A 8 -37.06 29.43 -17.28
CA PRO A 8 -36.09 29.23 -16.20
C PRO A 8 -36.05 27.78 -15.69
N LEU A 9 -37.10 26.98 -15.95
CA LEU A 9 -37.17 25.59 -15.49
C LEU A 9 -36.34 24.63 -16.36
N LEU A 10 -36.20 24.94 -17.66
CA LEU A 10 -35.41 24.13 -18.59
C LEU A 10 -33.90 24.30 -18.39
N LEU A 11 -33.44 25.50 -18.02
CA LEU A 11 -32.03 25.75 -17.71
C LEU A 11 -31.59 25.06 -16.40
N ALA A 12 -32.46 25.04 -15.38
CA ALA A 12 -32.16 24.38 -14.11
C ALA A 12 -32.02 22.85 -14.25
N GLY A 13 -32.80 22.22 -15.14
CA GLY A 13 -32.70 20.77 -15.40
C GLY A 13 -31.40 20.36 -16.11
N ALA A 14 -30.86 21.21 -16.98
CA ALA A 14 -29.64 20.93 -17.73
C ALA A 14 -28.36 20.97 -16.87
N LEU A 15 -28.32 21.80 -15.82
CA LEU A 15 -27.19 21.90 -14.89
C LEU A 15 -27.06 20.68 -13.96
N ILE A 16 -28.17 20.02 -13.61
CA ILE A 16 -28.17 18.84 -12.75
C ILE A 16 -27.66 17.60 -13.51
N ALA A 17 -27.86 17.56 -14.84
CA ALA A 17 -27.43 16.45 -15.69
C ALA A 17 -25.91 16.41 -15.96
N ALA A 18 -25.16 17.46 -15.60
CA ALA A 18 -23.71 17.53 -15.78
C ALA A 18 -22.91 17.11 -14.53
N ALA A 19 -23.56 16.65 -13.46
CA ALA A 19 -22.89 16.12 -12.28
C ALA A 19 -22.33 14.72 -12.58
N THR A 20 -21.22 14.64 -13.31
CA THR A 20 -20.41 13.43 -13.34
C THR A 20 -19.87 13.18 -11.94
N PRO A 21 -19.90 11.94 -11.41
CA PRO A 21 -19.22 11.64 -10.16
C PRO A 21 -17.77 12.06 -10.32
N ALA A 22 -17.31 12.97 -9.47
CA ALA A 22 -15.90 13.30 -9.40
C ALA A 22 -15.18 12.02 -8.95
N LEU A 23 -14.40 11.41 -9.84
CA LEU A 23 -13.43 10.37 -9.52
C LEU A 23 -12.34 11.03 -8.68
N ALA A 24 -12.65 11.21 -7.40
CA ALA A 24 -11.74 11.72 -6.42
C ALA A 24 -11.36 10.55 -5.52
N HIS A 25 -10.09 10.12 -5.64
CA HIS A 25 -9.34 9.20 -4.77
C HIS A 25 -9.56 7.70 -5.02
N PRO A 26 -8.49 6.89 -4.91
CA PRO A 26 -7.18 7.19 -4.31
C PRO A 26 -6.20 7.91 -5.27
N HIS A 27 -5.20 8.58 -4.71
CA HIS A 27 -4.14 9.26 -5.48
C HIS A 27 -2.95 8.35 -5.77
N VAL A 28 -2.82 7.28 -4.99
CA VAL A 28 -1.73 6.31 -5.07
C VAL A 28 -2.34 4.93 -4.88
N TRP A 29 -2.01 4.01 -5.77
CA TRP A 29 -2.30 2.59 -5.58
C TRP A 29 -1.02 1.85 -5.25
N ILE A 30 -1.10 0.99 -4.24
CA ILE A 30 0.01 0.16 -3.81
C ILE A 30 -0.43 -1.30 -3.81
N THR A 31 0.28 -2.11 -4.59
CA THR A 31 0.21 -3.57 -4.50
C THR A 31 1.17 -4.05 -3.42
N THR A 32 0.62 -4.71 -2.40
CA THR A 32 1.34 -5.16 -1.22
C THR A 32 1.63 -6.66 -1.29
N ARG A 33 2.83 -7.02 -0.84
CA ARG A 33 3.20 -8.36 -0.41
C ARG A 33 3.75 -8.28 1.00
N ALA A 34 3.51 -9.32 1.79
CA ALA A 34 4.01 -9.42 3.15
C ALA A 34 4.63 -10.80 3.40
N GLU A 35 5.84 -10.82 3.94
CA GLU A 35 6.42 -12.04 4.49
C GLU A 35 6.30 -12.00 6.01
N LEU A 36 5.66 -13.01 6.58
CA LEU A 36 5.63 -13.20 8.02
C LEU A 36 6.87 -14.03 8.40
N ASP A 37 7.77 -13.42 9.17
CA ASP A 37 9.05 -14.01 9.55
C ASP A 37 8.95 -14.64 10.94
N TYR A 38 8.96 -15.97 10.98
CA TYR A 38 8.89 -16.75 12.20
C TYR A 38 10.27 -17.21 12.64
N GLY A 39 10.50 -17.19 13.95
CA GLY A 39 11.67 -17.77 14.58
C GLY A 39 11.64 -19.31 14.60
N PRO A 40 12.80 -19.93 14.90
CA PRO A 40 12.88 -21.39 15.08
C PRO A 40 12.00 -21.93 16.21
N ASP A 41 11.58 -21.08 17.15
CA ASP A 41 10.63 -21.36 18.23
C ASP A 41 9.15 -21.24 17.80
N GLY A 42 8.88 -20.98 16.51
CA GLY A 42 7.53 -20.83 15.97
C GLY A 42 6.83 -19.53 16.31
N THR A 43 7.54 -18.57 16.94
CA THR A 43 7.01 -17.23 17.23
C THR A 43 7.20 -16.31 16.03
N LEU A 44 6.19 -15.48 15.73
CA LEU A 44 6.29 -14.41 14.74
C LEU A 44 7.20 -13.31 15.30
N ARG A 45 8.20 -12.88 14.50
CA ARG A 45 9.22 -11.91 14.92
C ARG A 45 9.20 -10.64 14.10
N ALA A 46 8.83 -10.70 12.84
CA ALA A 46 8.74 -9.54 11.97
C ALA A 46 7.73 -9.73 10.84
N VAL A 47 7.36 -8.62 10.21
CA VAL A 47 6.69 -8.59 8.91
C VAL A 47 7.61 -7.89 7.93
N ARG A 48 8.03 -8.55 6.85
CA ARG A 48 8.77 -7.90 5.75
C ARG A 48 7.79 -7.50 4.66
N HIS A 49 7.74 -6.22 4.34
CA HIS A 49 6.88 -5.69 3.29
C HIS A 49 7.62 -5.54 1.96
N ALA A 50 6.87 -5.75 0.88
CA ALA A 50 7.22 -5.26 -0.44
C ALA A 50 6.00 -4.55 -1.04
N TRP A 51 6.11 -3.24 -1.25
CA TRP A 51 5.05 -2.35 -1.72
C TRP A 51 5.41 -1.84 -3.11
N THR A 52 4.68 -2.28 -4.11
CA THR A 52 4.83 -1.83 -5.50
C THR A 52 3.81 -0.75 -5.78
N PHE A 53 4.29 0.45 -6.12
CA PHE A 53 3.46 1.60 -6.44
C PHE A 53 2.98 1.54 -7.89
N ASP A 54 1.83 2.15 -8.17
CA ASP A 54 1.32 2.27 -9.54
C ASP A 54 2.29 3.05 -10.45
N PRO A 55 2.21 2.86 -11.78
CA PRO A 55 3.12 3.50 -12.73
C PRO A 55 3.10 5.03 -12.69
N THR A 56 1.94 5.64 -12.44
CA THR A 56 1.78 7.10 -12.45
C THR A 56 2.49 7.73 -11.27
N TYR A 57 2.25 7.23 -10.07
CA TYR A 57 2.97 7.67 -8.88
C TYR A 57 4.47 7.37 -9.00
N SER A 58 4.82 6.19 -9.53
CA SER A 58 6.22 5.80 -9.71
C SER A 58 6.98 6.75 -10.62
N ALA A 59 6.41 7.14 -11.75
CA ALA A 59 7.01 8.10 -12.68
C ALA A 59 7.21 9.48 -12.02
N PHE A 60 6.23 9.94 -11.26
CA PHE A 60 6.34 11.20 -10.50
C PHE A 60 7.43 11.13 -9.42
N ALA A 61 7.46 10.05 -8.63
CA ALA A 61 8.38 9.90 -7.51
C ALA A 61 9.85 9.80 -7.93
N VAL A 62 10.14 9.31 -9.14
CA VAL A 62 11.52 9.25 -9.67
C VAL A 62 11.93 10.51 -10.44
N GLN A 63 11.01 11.45 -10.65
CA GLN A 63 11.30 12.68 -11.37
C GLN A 63 12.37 13.50 -10.64
N GLY A 64 13.44 13.86 -11.34
CA GLY A 64 14.53 14.66 -10.78
C GLY A 64 15.56 13.89 -9.94
N LEU A 65 15.39 12.57 -9.72
CA LEU A 65 16.39 11.75 -9.02
C LEU A 65 17.68 11.50 -9.82
N GLY A 66 17.67 11.88 -11.11
CA GLY A 66 18.76 11.63 -12.04
C GLY A 66 18.80 10.19 -12.56
N GLN A 67 19.31 10.04 -13.78
CA GLN A 67 19.51 8.74 -14.41
C GLN A 67 20.80 8.07 -13.92
N SER A 68 20.85 6.74 -13.96
CA SER A 68 22.08 5.99 -13.69
C SER A 68 22.82 5.70 -15.00
N PRO A 69 24.16 5.66 -15.01
CA PRO A 69 24.92 5.15 -16.16
C PRO A 69 24.61 3.69 -16.52
N THR A 70 24.10 2.91 -15.55
CA THR A 70 23.86 1.47 -15.67
C THR A 70 22.39 1.08 -15.54
N GLY A 71 21.47 2.05 -15.49
CA GLY A 71 20.05 1.77 -15.26
C GLY A 71 19.16 3.02 -15.29
N PRO A 72 17.84 2.86 -15.13
CA PRO A 72 16.88 3.93 -15.34
C PRO A 72 16.97 5.06 -14.29
N VAL A 73 17.36 4.76 -13.05
CA VAL A 73 17.39 5.71 -11.93
C VAL A 73 18.64 5.51 -11.09
N ASN A 74 19.19 6.60 -10.52
CA ASN A 74 20.34 6.57 -9.63
C ASN A 74 20.08 5.71 -8.36
N PRO A 75 20.86 4.63 -8.13
CA PRO A 75 20.66 3.76 -6.96
C PRO A 75 20.84 4.46 -5.61
N ALA A 76 21.75 5.44 -5.51
CA ALA A 76 21.96 6.18 -4.26
C ALA A 76 20.77 7.08 -3.94
N ALA A 77 20.14 7.66 -4.96
CA ALA A 77 18.93 8.45 -4.81
C ALA A 77 17.73 7.57 -4.41
N LEU A 78 17.58 6.38 -5.02
CA LEU A 78 16.56 5.41 -4.59
C LEU A 78 16.75 4.97 -3.14
N ALA A 79 18.00 4.73 -2.70
CA ALA A 79 18.28 4.37 -1.33
C ALA A 79 17.94 5.50 -0.34
N ALA A 80 18.17 6.76 -0.71
CA ALA A 80 17.74 7.91 0.08
C ALA A 80 16.21 8.00 0.15
N LEU A 81 15.54 7.92 -1.00
CA LEU A 81 14.07 7.93 -1.06
C LEU A 81 13.45 6.79 -0.24
N ALA A 82 14.06 5.60 -0.23
CA ALA A 82 13.61 4.49 0.61
C ALA A 82 13.65 4.82 2.11
N ARG A 83 14.75 5.41 2.58
CA ARG A 83 14.91 5.81 3.99
C ARG A 83 13.91 6.89 4.37
N ASP A 84 13.77 7.91 3.54
CA ASP A 84 12.86 9.04 3.80
C ASP A 84 11.40 8.55 3.84
N ASN A 85 10.99 7.72 2.87
CA ASN A 85 9.64 7.15 2.85
C ASN A 85 9.36 6.30 4.08
N VAL A 86 10.26 5.38 4.45
CA VAL A 86 10.06 4.53 5.63
C VAL A 86 10.06 5.34 6.93
N GLY A 87 10.90 6.39 7.02
CA GLY A 87 10.87 7.32 8.14
C GLY A 87 9.52 8.03 8.27
N ASN A 88 9.00 8.58 7.17
CA ASN A 88 7.70 9.27 7.16
C ASN A 88 6.52 8.34 7.47
N LEU A 89 6.60 7.07 7.05
CA LEU A 89 5.56 6.06 7.33
C LEU A 89 5.41 5.74 8.82
N ALA A 90 6.42 6.02 9.65
CA ALA A 90 6.36 5.75 11.09
C ALA A 90 5.23 6.52 11.79
N GLU A 91 4.96 7.76 11.36
CA GLU A 91 3.88 8.60 11.91
C GLU A 91 2.48 8.02 11.65
N GLN A 92 2.35 7.24 10.57
CA GLN A 92 1.11 6.57 10.16
C GLN A 92 1.03 5.11 10.65
N GLY A 93 1.98 4.67 11.50
CA GLY A 93 2.09 3.27 11.91
C GLY A 93 2.28 2.32 10.72
N TYR A 94 2.94 2.78 9.65
CA TYR A 94 3.19 2.05 8.41
C TYR A 94 1.91 1.51 7.74
N PHE A 95 0.75 2.13 8.00
CA PHE A 95 -0.56 1.64 7.52
C PHE A 95 -0.83 0.17 7.85
N THR A 96 -0.16 -0.38 8.87
CA THR A 96 -0.10 -1.81 9.12
C THR A 96 -0.64 -2.13 10.51
N LEU A 97 -1.67 -2.98 10.55
CA LEU A 97 -2.25 -3.50 11.78
C LEU A 97 -2.05 -5.01 11.85
N LEU A 98 -1.21 -5.44 12.79
CA LEU A 98 -1.03 -6.85 13.11
C LEU A 98 -1.76 -7.18 14.40
N LYS A 99 -2.57 -8.24 14.37
CA LYS A 99 -3.13 -8.86 15.57
C LYS A 99 -2.70 -10.32 15.63
N VAL A 100 -2.40 -10.81 16.83
CA VAL A 100 -2.13 -12.22 17.10
C VAL A 100 -3.09 -12.68 18.19
N ASN A 101 -3.86 -13.73 17.89
CA ASN A 101 -4.97 -14.20 18.73
C ASN A 101 -5.92 -13.05 19.12
N GLY A 102 -6.22 -12.16 18.17
CA GLY A 102 -7.09 -10.99 18.36
C GLY A 102 -6.46 -9.79 19.09
N ARG A 103 -5.25 -9.93 19.64
CA ARG A 103 -4.55 -8.85 20.34
C ARG A 103 -3.64 -8.08 19.38
N LYS A 104 -3.76 -6.76 19.35
CA LYS A 104 -2.85 -5.88 18.58
C LYS A 104 -1.40 -6.10 19.04
N GLN A 105 -0.49 -6.18 18.08
CA GLN A 105 0.95 -6.25 18.29
C GLN A 105 1.61 -4.92 17.93
N ASP A 106 2.65 -4.56 18.67
CA ASP A 106 3.42 -3.36 18.41
C ASP A 106 4.69 -3.68 17.63
N PHE A 107 4.99 -2.83 16.65
CA PHE A 107 6.24 -2.88 15.91
C PHE A 107 7.31 -2.01 16.56
N GLY A 108 8.57 -2.40 16.39
CA GLY A 108 9.74 -1.58 16.64
C GLY A 108 10.01 -0.62 15.48
N THR A 109 11.21 -0.04 15.48
CA THR A 109 11.68 0.80 14.37
C THR A 109 11.81 -0.02 13.10
N ALA A 110 11.28 0.47 11.98
CA ALA A 110 11.43 -0.20 10.70
C ALA A 110 12.92 -0.29 10.30
N ALA A 111 13.28 -1.40 9.66
CA ALA A 111 14.63 -1.72 9.27
C ALA A 111 14.73 -2.06 7.79
N ASP A 112 15.96 -2.09 7.29
CA ASP A 112 16.34 -2.52 5.94
C ASP A 112 15.54 -1.85 4.79
N PRO A 113 15.36 -0.51 4.80
CA PRO A 113 14.67 0.18 3.73
C PRO A 113 15.44 0.04 2.42
N ALA A 114 14.77 -0.46 1.39
CA ALA A 114 15.33 -0.58 0.05
C ALA A 114 14.27 -0.23 -0.99
N MET A 115 14.69 0.44 -2.06
CA MET A 115 13.79 0.78 -3.15
C MET A 115 14.41 0.40 -4.49
N THR A 116 13.58 -0.18 -5.36
CA THR A 116 13.95 -0.54 -6.73
C THR A 116 12.99 0.09 -7.71
N PHE A 117 13.48 0.44 -8.89
CA PHE A 117 12.67 0.90 -10.01
C PHE A 117 12.87 -0.06 -11.19
N ALA A 118 11.81 -0.75 -11.58
CA ALA A 118 11.81 -1.70 -12.69
C ALA A 118 10.44 -1.68 -13.37
N ASP A 119 10.42 -1.87 -14.70
CA ASP A 119 9.19 -1.94 -15.50
C ASP A 119 8.22 -0.77 -15.24
N GLY A 120 8.78 0.44 -15.07
CA GLY A 120 8.02 1.67 -14.81
C GLY A 120 7.46 1.81 -13.40
N GLN A 121 7.75 0.89 -12.48
CA GLN A 121 7.18 0.89 -11.14
C GLN A 121 8.26 0.92 -10.05
N LEU A 122 7.97 1.68 -8.99
CA LEU A 122 8.74 1.66 -7.75
C LEU A 122 8.29 0.50 -6.88
N THR A 123 9.24 -0.19 -6.26
CA THR A 123 8.96 -1.14 -5.18
C THR A 123 9.78 -0.78 -3.96
N LEU A 124 9.10 -0.42 -2.87
CA LEU A 124 9.68 -0.20 -1.55
C LEU A 124 9.65 -1.49 -0.75
N ARG A 125 10.77 -1.85 -0.12
CA ARG A 125 10.90 -2.96 0.81
C ARG A 125 11.39 -2.44 2.16
N PHE A 126 10.85 -3.00 3.23
CA PHE A 126 11.23 -2.69 4.60
C PHE A 126 10.76 -3.79 5.55
N THR A 127 11.40 -3.87 6.71
CA THR A 127 11.08 -4.84 7.77
C THR A 127 10.45 -4.13 8.96
N LEU A 128 9.31 -4.63 9.43
CA LEU A 128 8.69 -4.24 10.68
C LEU A 128 8.95 -5.32 11.75
N PRO A 129 9.97 -5.16 12.60
CA PRO A 129 10.20 -6.09 13.71
C PRO A 129 9.09 -5.93 14.75
N LEU A 130 8.63 -7.01 15.36
CA LEU A 130 7.76 -6.95 16.53
C LEU A 130 8.58 -6.56 17.77
N LYS A 131 8.02 -5.74 18.65
CA LYS A 131 8.68 -5.41 19.93
C LYS A 131 8.90 -6.64 20.82
N ALA A 132 8.01 -7.62 20.71
CA ALA A 132 8.11 -8.90 21.40
C ALA A 132 7.67 -10.02 20.44
N PRO A 133 8.47 -11.09 20.26
CA PRO A 133 8.04 -12.26 19.51
C PRO A 133 6.78 -12.88 20.12
N VAL A 134 5.89 -13.39 19.27
CA VAL A 134 4.59 -13.91 19.71
C VAL A 134 4.14 -15.11 18.89
N ALA A 135 3.62 -16.14 19.54
CA ALA A 135 3.01 -17.30 18.87
C ALA A 135 1.49 -17.15 18.79
N GLY A 136 0.90 -17.65 17.71
CA GLY A 136 -0.56 -17.70 17.55
C GLY A 136 -1.02 -17.47 16.13
N THR A 137 -2.34 -17.36 15.97
CA THR A 137 -2.95 -17.04 14.68
C THR A 137 -2.82 -15.55 14.42
N ALA A 138 -2.11 -15.19 13.35
CA ALA A 138 -1.89 -13.81 12.95
C ALA A 138 -2.94 -13.35 11.94
N SER A 139 -3.38 -12.11 12.07
CA SER A 139 -4.12 -11.35 11.06
C SER A 139 -3.37 -10.05 10.79
N LEU A 140 -3.04 -9.81 9.52
CA LEU A 140 -2.33 -8.63 9.05
C LEU A 140 -3.26 -7.84 8.14
N GLU A 141 -3.45 -6.58 8.46
CA GLU A 141 -4.25 -5.64 7.68
C GLU A 141 -3.32 -4.50 7.22
N VAL A 142 -3.37 -4.13 5.94
CA VAL A 142 -2.68 -2.96 5.40
C VAL A 142 -3.72 -2.04 4.78
N TYR A 143 -3.93 -0.86 5.36
CA TYR A 143 -4.95 0.08 4.91
C TYR A 143 -4.67 1.52 5.35
N ASP A 144 -5.14 2.48 4.55
CA ASP A 144 -5.14 3.90 4.89
C ASP A 144 -6.54 4.32 5.37
N PRO A 145 -6.70 4.75 6.63
CA PRO A 145 -8.00 5.19 7.15
C PRO A 145 -8.50 6.50 6.51
N THR A 146 -7.63 7.25 5.83
CA THR A 146 -7.95 8.52 5.17
C THR A 146 -8.35 8.34 3.69
N TYR A 147 -8.22 7.12 3.15
CA TYR A 147 -8.53 6.78 1.76
C TYR A 147 -7.69 7.54 0.70
N PHE A 148 -6.54 8.09 1.08
CA PHE A 148 -5.62 8.73 0.14
C PHE A 148 -4.82 7.70 -0.67
N VAL A 149 -4.38 6.63 0.00
CA VAL A 149 -3.67 5.49 -0.60
C VAL A 149 -4.59 4.26 -0.63
N ALA A 150 -4.74 3.63 -1.79
CA ALA A 150 -5.38 2.33 -1.86
C ALA A 150 -4.35 1.20 -1.84
N PHE A 151 -4.45 0.36 -0.82
CA PHE A 151 -3.67 -0.86 -0.71
C PHE A 151 -4.46 -2.05 -1.26
N SER A 152 -3.82 -2.79 -2.16
CA SER A 152 -4.29 -4.07 -2.66
C SER A 152 -3.31 -5.16 -2.30
N LEU A 153 -3.79 -6.38 -2.03
CA LEU A 153 -2.93 -7.55 -1.91
C LEU A 153 -2.56 -8.01 -3.31
N ALA A 154 -1.29 -8.37 -3.54
CA ALA A 154 -0.87 -8.96 -4.81
C ALA A 154 -1.76 -10.16 -5.19
N ASP A 155 -1.99 -10.36 -6.48
CA ASP A 155 -2.83 -11.47 -6.96
C ASP A 155 -2.17 -12.84 -6.75
N GLY A 156 -3.00 -13.89 -6.82
CA GLY A 156 -2.58 -15.27 -6.62
C GLY A 156 -2.16 -15.54 -5.17
N ASP A 157 -1.26 -16.50 -4.99
CA ASP A 157 -0.74 -16.96 -3.68
C ASP A 157 0.47 -16.15 -3.20
N GLY A 158 1.03 -15.28 -4.05
CA GLY A 158 2.21 -14.47 -3.73
C GLY A 158 1.92 -13.22 -2.88
N PHE A 159 0.70 -13.05 -2.37
CA PHE A 159 0.34 -11.94 -1.48
C PHE A 159 1.03 -12.05 -0.13
N ALA A 160 1.27 -13.27 0.33
CA ALA A 160 1.97 -13.52 1.57
C ALA A 160 2.88 -14.75 1.52
N THR A 161 4.06 -14.64 2.11
CA THR A 161 4.97 -15.76 2.35
C THR A 161 5.12 -15.98 3.86
N LEU A 162 5.37 -17.23 4.25
CA LEU A 162 5.49 -17.66 5.65
C LEU A 162 6.89 -18.23 5.86
N ALA A 163 7.86 -17.37 6.18
CA ALA A 163 9.25 -17.77 6.38
C ALA A 163 9.42 -18.41 7.77
N GLY A 164 9.95 -19.63 7.82
CA GLY A 164 10.20 -20.33 9.09
C GLY A 164 8.94 -20.72 9.89
N ALA A 165 7.75 -20.62 9.27
CA ALA A 165 6.51 -20.85 9.99
C ALA A 165 6.32 -22.32 10.44
N PRO A 166 5.57 -22.56 11.54
CA PRO A 166 5.25 -23.90 11.99
C PRO A 166 4.61 -24.78 10.89
N ALA A 167 4.86 -26.08 10.97
CA ALA A 167 4.29 -27.05 10.05
C ALA A 167 2.76 -26.94 10.01
N GLY A 168 2.20 -26.84 8.80
CA GLY A 168 0.76 -26.70 8.61
C GLY A 168 0.24 -25.26 8.62
N CYS A 169 1.07 -24.26 8.88
CA CYS A 169 0.67 -22.85 8.74
C CYS A 169 0.27 -22.54 7.29
N ARG A 170 -0.77 -21.72 7.11
CA ARG A 170 -1.31 -21.30 5.81
C ARG A 170 -1.71 -19.84 5.87
N ALA A 171 -1.50 -19.14 4.76
CA ALA A 171 -1.98 -17.77 4.58
C ALA A 171 -3.26 -17.77 3.75
N THR A 172 -4.22 -16.94 4.13
CA THR A 172 -5.44 -16.70 3.36
C THR A 172 -5.64 -15.20 3.20
N ALA A 173 -6.10 -14.78 2.03
CA ALA A 173 -6.35 -13.37 1.73
C ALA A 173 -7.84 -13.05 1.78
N HIS A 174 -8.20 -11.97 2.48
CA HIS A 174 -9.50 -11.33 2.35
C HIS A 174 -9.33 -10.03 1.55
N ARG A 175 -9.78 -10.03 0.29
CA ARG A 175 -9.69 -8.86 -0.61
C ARG A 175 -11.02 -8.10 -0.65
N PRO A 176 -11.02 -6.76 -0.61
CA PRO A 176 -12.22 -5.97 -0.87
C PRO A 176 -12.70 -6.20 -2.30
N LYS A 177 -14.02 -6.21 -2.53
CA LYS A 177 -14.60 -6.53 -3.85
C LYS A 177 -14.22 -5.55 -4.97
N ASN A 178 -13.70 -4.35 -4.66
CA ASN A 178 -13.49 -3.24 -5.61
C ASN A 178 -12.11 -2.52 -5.49
N ALA A 179 -11.06 -3.14 -4.93
CA ALA A 179 -9.80 -2.42 -4.61
C ALA A 179 -8.75 -2.35 -5.73
N ALA A 180 -9.05 -2.85 -6.94
CA ALA A 180 -8.07 -2.90 -8.02
C ALA A 180 -7.66 -1.50 -8.49
N ALA A 181 -6.37 -1.33 -8.81
CA ALA A 181 -5.89 -0.15 -9.49
C ALA A 181 -6.56 -0.03 -10.88
N PRO A 182 -6.94 1.17 -11.34
CA PRO A 182 -7.35 1.35 -12.72
C PRO A 182 -6.19 0.93 -13.63
N ALA A 183 -6.55 0.15 -14.66
CA ALA A 183 -5.62 -0.35 -15.67
C ALA A 183 -5.06 0.76 -16.56
#